data_AF-A0A935EAU2-F1
#
_entry.id   AF-A0A935EAU2-F1
#
_cell.length_a   1.000
_cell.length_b   1.000
_cell.length_c   1.000
_cell.angle_alpha   90.00
_cell.angle_beta   90.00
_cell.angle_gamma   90.00
#
_symmetry.space_group_name_H-M   'P 1'
#
loop_
_entity.id
_entity.type
_entity.pdbx_description
1 polymer ?
#
loop_
_entity_poly.entity_id
_entity_poly.type
_entity_poly.pdbx_seq_one_letter_code
_entity_poly.pdbx_strand_id
1 'polypeptide(L)'
;MAAGILAAWASPGSVAAEEGAGLKHSGSIRIRQEALDGQFRPGFDNHDDVLVMRSSLFAEWDTGAWRFGGELVDSRAYDTDAGSVLNANDVDAFEPVQAYVAGDFDTPFRQGQCGHGAGWTLHDEPGVAPPGGVR
;
A
#
# COMPACT_ATOMS: atom_id res chain seq x y z
N MET A 1 41.66 -8.33 -7.43
CA MET A 1 40.87 -9.28 -8.24
C MET A 1 39.56 -9.49 -7.51
N ALA A 2 38.48 -8.81 -7.92
CA ALA A 2 37.18 -8.90 -7.27
C ALA A 2 36.28 -9.83 -8.09
N ALA A 3 35.91 -10.98 -7.52
CA ALA A 3 34.93 -11.88 -8.10
C ALA A 3 33.57 -11.57 -7.46
N GLY A 4 32.69 -10.90 -8.20
CA GLY A 4 31.31 -10.66 -7.78
C GLY A 4 30.46 -11.90 -8.05
N ILE A 5 29.83 -12.44 -7.01
CA ILE A 5 28.82 -13.50 -7.15
C ILE A 5 27.47 -12.81 -7.40
N LEU A 6 26.91 -13.02 -8.59
CA LEU A 6 25.55 -12.62 -8.94
C LEU A 6 24.60 -13.72 -8.45
N ALA A 7 23.92 -13.51 -7.33
CA ALA A 7 22.85 -14.40 -6.87
C ALA A 7 21.51 -13.98 -7.51
N ALA A 8 21.03 -14.78 -8.46
CA ALA A 8 19.70 -14.65 -9.01
C ALA A 8 18.68 -15.24 -8.03
N TRP A 9 17.82 -14.39 -7.45
CA TRP A 9 16.69 -14.84 -6.64
C TRP A 9 15.54 -15.23 -7.58
N ALA A 10 15.15 -16.50 -7.57
CA ALA A 10 13.96 -16.96 -8.26
C ALA A 10 12.73 -16.43 -7.52
N SER A 11 11.86 -15.70 -8.23
CA SER A 11 10.54 -15.35 -7.71
C SER A 11 9.70 -16.62 -7.53
N PRO A 12 9.14 -16.90 -6.34
CA PRO A 12 8.15 -17.96 -6.22
C PRO A 12 6.89 -17.58 -7.01
N GLY A 13 6.41 -18.51 -7.83
CA GLY A 13 5.23 -18.33 -8.67
C GLY A 13 3.97 -18.07 -7.85
N SER A 14 3.08 -17.25 -8.40
CA SER A 14 1.77 -16.97 -7.85
C SER A 14 0.91 -18.24 -7.84
N VAL A 15 0.46 -18.65 -6.65
CA VAL A 15 -0.54 -19.70 -6.45
C VAL A 15 -1.92 -19.07 -6.71
N ALA A 16 -2.73 -19.70 -7.57
CA ALA A 16 -4.10 -19.25 -7.84
C ALA A 16 -4.93 -19.34 -6.54
N ALA A 17 -5.63 -18.26 -6.21
CA ALA A 17 -6.47 -18.18 -5.02
C ALA A 17 -7.71 -19.09 -5.15
N GLU A 18 -8.00 -19.86 -4.10
CA GLU A 18 -9.24 -20.64 -3.96
C GLU A 18 -10.46 -19.72 -3.80
N GLU A 19 -11.62 -20.19 -4.26
CA GLU A 19 -12.92 -19.54 -4.14
C GLU A 19 -13.44 -19.68 -2.69
N GLY A 20 -12.92 -18.81 -1.84
CA GLY A 20 -13.14 -18.67 -0.40
C GLY A 20 -12.29 -17.49 0.08
N ALA A 21 -12.56 -16.92 1.27
CA ALA A 21 -11.92 -15.69 1.76
C ALA A 21 -10.41 -15.66 1.44
N GLY A 22 -10.00 -14.75 0.55
CA GLY A 22 -8.67 -14.76 -0.05
C GLY A 22 -7.65 -14.06 0.83
N LEU A 23 -6.57 -14.74 1.19
CA LEU A 23 -5.41 -14.13 1.83
C LEU A 23 -4.37 -13.74 0.77
N LYS A 24 -4.19 -12.44 0.55
CA LYS A 24 -3.08 -11.90 -0.23
C LYS A 24 -1.95 -11.57 0.72
N HIS A 25 -0.72 -11.94 0.36
CA HIS A 25 0.46 -11.57 1.11
C HIS A 25 1.63 -11.33 0.18
N SER A 26 2.51 -10.43 0.57
CA SER A 26 3.77 -10.19 -0.11
C SER A 26 4.81 -9.80 0.93
N GLY A 27 6.08 -10.01 0.60
CA GLY A 27 7.15 -9.62 1.48
C GLY A 27 8.46 -9.51 0.72
N SER A 28 9.40 -8.78 1.31
CA SER A 28 10.74 -8.63 0.76
C SER A 28 11.77 -8.66 1.87
N ILE A 29 12.97 -9.12 1.56
CA ILE A 29 14.13 -9.03 2.44
C ILE A 29 15.26 -8.39 1.65
N ARG A 30 15.87 -7.36 2.19
CA ARG A 30 17.06 -6.70 1.67
C ARG A 30 18.18 -6.79 2.70
N ILE A 31 19.31 -7.32 2.27
CA ILE A 31 20.53 -7.39 3.07
C ILE A 31 21.56 -6.45 2.42
N ARG A 32 22.26 -5.68 3.24
CA ARG A 32 23.36 -4.81 2.84
C ARG A 32 24.52 -5.00 3.80
N GLN A 33 25.69 -5.28 3.26
CA GLN A 33 26.95 -5.18 3.99
C GLN A 33 27.68 -3.94 3.49
N GLU A 34 28.29 -3.18 4.40
CA GLU A 34 29.10 -2.02 4.08
C GLU A 34 30.37 -2.06 4.92
N ALA A 35 31.53 -2.02 4.26
CA ALA A 35 32.83 -1.97 4.91
C ALA A 35 33.60 -0.75 4.42
N LEU A 36 34.25 -0.06 5.35
CA LEU A 36 35.06 1.13 5.11
C LEU A 36 36.45 0.92 5.70
N ASP A 37 37.47 1.24 4.92
CA ASP A 37 38.87 1.15 5.35
C ASP A 37 39.63 2.44 4.97
N GLY A 38 40.54 2.88 5.83
CA GLY A 38 41.39 4.05 5.60
C GLY A 38 40.68 5.40 5.75
N GLN A 39 39.73 5.53 6.68
CA GLN A 39 39.01 6.78 6.93
C GLN A 39 39.95 7.87 7.51
N PHE A 40 39.95 9.05 6.90
CA PHE A 40 40.84 10.17 7.27
C PHE A 40 40.33 10.99 8.47
N ARG A 41 39.10 10.72 8.93
CA ARG A 41 38.45 11.48 10.00
C ARG A 41 39.01 11.08 11.37
N PRO A 42 39.62 12.02 12.12
CA PRO A 42 40.08 11.73 13.47
C PRO A 42 38.90 11.50 14.43
N GLY A 43 39.07 10.55 15.36
CA GLY A 43 38.04 10.21 16.36
C GLY A 43 37.10 9.07 15.97
N PHE A 44 37.36 8.40 14.83
CA PHE A 44 36.65 7.19 14.38
C PHE A 44 37.65 6.07 14.08
N ASP A 45 37.15 4.85 13.97
CA ASP A 45 37.98 3.70 13.64
C ASP A 45 38.48 3.77 12.19
N ASN A 46 39.70 3.28 11.99
CA ASN A 46 40.34 3.27 10.68
C ASN A 46 39.73 2.21 9.76
N HIS A 47 39.10 1.18 10.33
CA HIS A 47 38.37 0.12 9.66
C HIS A 47 37.02 -0.07 10.34
N ASP A 48 35.96 -0.23 9.56
CA ASP A 48 34.57 -0.30 10.03
C ASP A 48 33.75 -1.21 9.10
N ASP A 49 32.85 -2.05 9.63
CA ASP A 49 31.94 -2.92 8.87
C ASP A 49 30.55 -2.92 9.54
N VAL A 50 29.49 -2.93 8.74
CA VAL A 50 28.12 -3.04 9.22
C VAL A 50 27.29 -3.96 8.33
N LEU A 51 26.48 -4.79 8.98
CA LEU A 51 25.48 -5.62 8.31
C LEU A 51 24.07 -5.09 8.62
N VAL A 52 23.36 -4.64 7.60
CA VAL A 52 21.99 -4.14 7.70
C VAL A 52 21.03 -5.11 7.02
N MET A 53 19.96 -5.46 7.72
CA MET A 53 18.86 -6.27 7.21
C MET A 53 17.56 -5.47 7.33
N ARG A 54 16.81 -5.38 6.23
CA ARG A 54 15.45 -4.84 6.20
C ARG A 54 14.50 -5.90 5.65
N SER A 55 13.43 -6.18 6.37
CA SER A 55 12.31 -7.01 5.90
C SER A 55 11.04 -6.18 5.82
N SER A 56 10.19 -6.49 4.84
CA SER A 56 8.83 -5.98 4.74
C SER A 56 7.86 -7.13 4.58
N LEU A 57 6.68 -7.00 5.20
CA LEU A 57 5.59 -7.95 5.12
C LEU A 57 4.27 -7.20 4.98
N PHE A 58 3.53 -7.52 3.93
CA PHE A 58 2.16 -7.08 3.71
C PHE A 58 1.23 -8.28 3.73
N ALA A 59 0.07 -8.11 4.35
CA ALA A 59 -1.02 -9.08 4.30
C ALA A 59 -2.36 -8.36 4.17
N GLU A 60 -3.22 -8.84 3.27
CA GLU A 60 -4.61 -8.43 3.13
C GLU A 60 -5.49 -9.67 3.16
N TRP A 61 -6.45 -9.68 4.08
CA TRP A 61 -7.48 -10.70 4.15
C TRP A 61 -8.81 -10.16 3.62
N ASP A 62 -9.34 -10.83 2.60
CA ASP A 62 -10.56 -10.46 1.90
C ASP A 62 -11.69 -11.45 2.21
N THR A 63 -12.78 -10.95 2.81
CA THR A 63 -13.98 -11.74 3.14
C THR A 63 -15.11 -11.56 2.13
N GLY A 64 -14.88 -10.81 1.05
CA GLY A 64 -15.84 -10.47 0.00
C GLY A 64 -16.50 -9.10 0.21
N ALA A 65 -17.07 -8.85 1.39
CA ALA A 65 -17.68 -7.54 1.73
C ALA A 65 -16.71 -6.60 2.45
N TRP A 66 -15.72 -7.17 3.13
CA TRP A 66 -14.73 -6.45 3.92
C TRP A 66 -13.32 -6.96 3.64
N ARG A 67 -12.37 -6.02 3.60
CA ARG A 67 -10.94 -6.24 3.45
C ARG A 67 -10.19 -5.67 4.64
N PHE A 68 -9.32 -6.48 5.23
CA PHE A 68 -8.47 -6.12 6.36
C PHE A 68 -7.03 -6.21 5.91
N GLY A 69 -6.31 -5.09 5.86
CA GLY A 69 -4.95 -5.04 5.36
C GLY A 69 -3.99 -4.42 6.36
N GLY A 70 -2.74 -4.86 6.31
CA GLY A 70 -1.67 -4.28 7.09
C GLY A 70 -0.29 -4.54 6.51
N GLU A 71 0.64 -3.65 6.84
CA GLU A 71 2.04 -3.75 6.45
C GLU A 71 2.95 -3.48 7.64
N LEU A 72 4.01 -4.28 7.73
CA LEU A 72 5.03 -4.23 8.77
C LEU A 72 6.41 -4.20 8.12
N VAL A 73 7.29 -3.38 8.66
CA VAL A 73 8.71 -3.34 8.31
C VAL A 73 9.54 -3.64 9.55
N ASP A 74 10.63 -4.38 9.38
CA ASP A 74 11.63 -4.59 10.43
C ASP A 74 13.01 -4.28 9.83
N SER A 75 13.74 -3.35 10.44
CA SER A 75 15.09 -2.96 10.04
C SER A 75 16.04 -3.13 11.23
N ARG A 76 17.15 -3.85 11.02
CA ARG A 76 18.15 -4.15 12.05
C ARG A 76 19.55 -3.96 11.49
N ALA A 77 20.45 -3.43 12.32
CA ALA A 77 21.88 -3.35 12.05
C ALA A 77 22.63 -4.23 13.04
N TYR A 78 23.68 -4.88 12.54
CA TYR A 78 24.59 -5.73 13.30
C TYR A 78 26.02 -5.26 13.06
N ASP A 79 26.91 -5.61 13.99
CA ASP A 79 28.34 -5.27 13.96
C ASP A 79 28.64 -3.77 14.13
N THR A 80 27.72 -3.00 14.72
CA THR A 80 27.98 -1.59 15.06
C THR A 80 28.69 -1.47 16.42
N ASP A 81 29.80 -0.73 16.47
CA ASP A 81 30.56 -0.48 17.70
C ASP A 81 30.80 1.02 17.98
N ALA A 82 31.56 1.30 19.05
CA ALA A 82 31.88 2.67 19.47
C ALA A 82 33.14 3.15 18.73
N GLY A 83 32.98 4.10 17.82
CA GLY A 83 34.06 4.53 16.91
C GLY A 83 33.70 4.30 15.44
N SER A 84 32.65 3.52 15.19
CA SER A 84 31.95 3.35 13.92
C SER A 84 31.46 4.67 13.32
N VAL A 85 31.82 4.93 12.06
CA VAL A 85 31.19 5.97 11.21
C VAL A 85 29.97 5.42 10.49
N LEU A 86 29.98 4.13 10.21
CA LEU A 86 28.83 3.38 9.73
C LEU A 86 27.87 3.26 10.90
N ASN A 87 26.59 3.52 10.71
CA ASN A 87 25.69 3.55 11.85
C ASN A 87 24.33 2.92 11.57
N ALA A 88 23.63 2.64 12.66
CA ALA A 88 22.33 2.01 12.70
C ALA A 88 21.15 3.00 12.54
N ASN A 89 21.30 4.11 11.80
CA ASN A 89 20.25 5.13 11.66
C ASN A 89 18.94 4.58 11.04
N ASP A 90 18.99 3.41 10.42
CA ASP A 90 17.84 2.68 9.87
C ASP A 90 17.47 1.46 10.75
N VAL A 91 17.31 1.61 12.07
CA VAL A 91 16.81 0.55 12.96
C VAL A 91 15.38 0.84 13.38
N ASP A 92 14.45 0.06 12.83
CA ASP A 92 13.01 0.15 13.07
C ASP A 92 12.50 -1.26 13.34
N ALA A 93 12.37 -1.61 14.62
CA ALA A 93 11.95 -2.95 15.00
C ALA A 93 10.43 -3.07 14.93
N PHE A 94 9.92 -3.95 14.06
CA PHE A 94 8.49 -4.21 13.89
C PHE A 94 7.63 -2.94 13.77
N GLU A 95 7.98 -2.06 12.84
CA GLU A 95 7.25 -0.83 12.55
C GLU A 95 6.03 -1.08 11.66
N PRO A 96 4.80 -0.79 12.12
CA PRO A 96 3.61 -0.85 11.28
C PRO A 96 3.56 0.36 10.35
N VAL A 97 3.61 0.13 9.04
CA VAL A 97 3.58 1.19 8.02
C VAL A 97 2.14 1.60 7.70
N GLN A 98 1.24 0.62 7.62
CA GLN A 98 -0.18 0.84 7.38
C GLN A 98 -1.02 -0.26 8.01
N ALA A 99 -2.23 0.10 8.40
CA ALA A 99 -3.29 -0.82 8.80
C ALA A 99 -4.63 -0.22 8.41
N TYR A 100 -5.49 -1.00 7.73
CA TYR A 100 -6.77 -0.50 7.24
C TYR A 100 -7.87 -1.56 7.26
N VAL A 101 -9.09 -1.05 7.22
CA VAL A 101 -10.31 -1.81 6.95
C VAL A 101 -11.03 -1.12 5.81
N ALA A 102 -11.40 -1.87 4.77
CA ALA A 102 -12.17 -1.39 3.63
C ALA A 102 -13.42 -2.24 3.45
N GLY A 103 -14.51 -1.64 2.98
CA GLY A 103 -15.76 -2.33 2.68
C GLY A 103 -16.24 -2.00 1.27
N ASP A 104 -16.65 -3.01 0.51
CA ASP A 104 -17.13 -2.89 -0.87
C ASP A 104 -18.67 -3.04 -0.87
N PHE A 105 -19.38 -2.00 -1.29
CA PHE A 105 -20.85 -1.94 -1.25
C PHE A 105 -21.42 -1.52 -2.61
N ASP A 106 -22.32 -2.32 -3.20
CA ASP A 106 -22.91 -2.05 -4.53
C ASP A 106 -23.88 -0.85 -4.53
N THR A 107 -24.47 -0.52 -3.37
CA THR A 107 -25.40 0.61 -3.20
C THR A 107 -25.12 1.37 -1.90
N PRO A 108 -23.99 2.09 -1.80
CA PRO A 108 -23.55 2.72 -0.55
C PRO A 108 -24.48 3.86 -0.12
N PHE A 109 -25.21 4.46 -1.06
CA PHE A 109 -26.18 5.51 -0.81
C PHE A 109 -27.53 5.13 -1.42
N ARG A 110 -28.61 5.27 -0.65
CA ARG A 110 -29.98 5.14 -1.15
C ARG A 110 -30.19 6.19 -2.25
N GLN A 111 -30.68 5.79 -3.43
CA GLN A 111 -31.14 6.75 -4.44
C GLN A 111 -32.14 7.68 -3.78
N GLY A 112 -31.86 8.98 -3.87
CA GLY A 112 -32.61 10.02 -3.19
C GLY A 112 -34.10 9.84 -3.44
N GLN A 113 -34.86 9.66 -2.35
CA GLN A 113 -36.29 9.90 -2.34
C GLN A 113 -36.48 11.41 -2.44
N CYS A 114 -36.22 12.00 -3.62
CA CYS A 114 -36.70 13.34 -3.90
C CYS A 114 -38.20 13.24 -4.24
N GLY A 115 -39.02 13.57 -3.24
CA GLY A 115 -40.38 14.05 -3.47
C GLY A 115 -41.42 13.01 -3.84
N HIS A 116 -42.03 12.43 -2.81
CA HIS A 116 -43.44 12.08 -2.89
C HIS A 116 -44.23 13.39 -3.07
N GLY A 117 -44.86 13.57 -4.23
CA GLY A 117 -45.90 14.58 -4.46
C GLY A 117 -45.42 15.94 -4.99
N ALA A 118 -45.50 16.12 -6.31
CA ALA A 118 -46.23 17.23 -6.92
C ALA A 118 -46.26 16.96 -8.43
N GLY A 119 -47.38 16.40 -8.90
CA GLY A 119 -47.72 16.52 -10.30
C GLY A 119 -47.82 18.01 -10.62
N TRP A 120 -46.85 18.54 -11.35
CA TRP A 120 -47.01 19.80 -12.04
C TRP A 120 -47.90 19.52 -13.24
N THR A 121 -49.22 19.49 -13.01
CA THR A 121 -50.18 19.73 -14.08
C THR A 121 -49.91 21.13 -14.59
N LEU A 122 -49.38 21.21 -15.80
CA LEU A 122 -49.34 22.44 -16.59
C LEU A 122 -50.74 23.05 -16.50
N HIS A 123 -50.83 24.26 -15.96
CA HIS A 123 -52.08 25.01 -15.93
C HIS A 123 -52.54 25.17 -17.39
N ASP A 124 -53.70 24.60 -17.71
CA ASP A 124 -54.41 24.88 -18.96
C ASP A 124 -54.68 26.39 -18.99
N GLU A 125 -54.09 27.10 -19.95
CA GLU A 125 -54.48 28.48 -20.24
C GLU A 125 -55.85 28.45 -20.95
N PRO A 126 -56.84 29.23 -20.47
CA PRO A 126 -58.15 29.26 -21.10
C PRO A 126 -58.09 30.11 -22.37
N GLY A 127 -58.22 29.43 -23.52
CA GLY A 127 -58.92 29.95 -24.68
C GLY A 127 -58.19 30.98 -25.53
N VAL A 128 -57.52 30.50 -26.58
CA VAL A 128 -57.54 31.16 -27.90
C VAL A 128 -57.71 30.08 -28.96
N ALA A 129 -58.89 30.05 -29.59
CA ALA A 129 -59.11 29.27 -30.80
C ALA A 129 -58.41 29.96 -31.99
N PRO A 130 -57.56 29.28 -32.76
CA PRO A 130 -57.04 29.84 -34.00
C PRO A 130 -58.18 29.92 -35.04
N PRO A 131 -58.32 31.04 -35.78
CA PRO A 131 -59.32 31.17 -36.82
C PRO A 131 -59.04 30.20 -37.97
N GLY A 132 -60.09 29.51 -38.43
CA GLY A 132 -60.00 28.32 -39.25
C GLY A 132 -59.75 28.49 -40.76
N GLY A 133 -59.63 27.31 -41.41
CA GLY A 133 -59.77 27.05 -42.85
C GLY A 133 -58.52 27.37 -43.67
N VAL A 134 -58.05 26.54 -44.60
CA VAL A 134 -58.76 25.70 -45.57
C VAL A 134 -57.96 24.41 -45.87
N ARG A 135 -58.70 23.40 -46.34
CA ARG A 135 -58.33 22.06 -46.82
C ARG A 135 -57.01 21.93 -47.56
#